data_AF-A0A7Y2AMA4-F1
#
_entry.id   AF-A0A7Y2AMA4-F1
#
_cell.length_a   1.000
_cell.length_b   1.000
_cell.length_c   1.000
_cell.angle_alpha   90.00
_cell.angle_beta   90.00
_cell.angle_gamma   90.00
#
_symmetry.space_group_name_H-M   'P 1'
#
loop_
_entity.id
_entity.type
_entity.pdbx_description
1 polymer ?
#
loop_
_entity_poly.entity_id
_entity_poly.type
_entity_poly.pdbx_seq_one_letter_code
_entity_poly.pdbx_strand_id
1 'polypeptide(L)'
;MIHSADVLRKIKLESKAVQQSIDQARELDRTHPLRIGDLVQRQTDSFVDLAQHYLPNLSHQSMQDAWCEVRAEIGDVLLRKHDHRRQLHAELESTRKQRENLQSNLAIVREQLEHSKLVLGCKVGNVNKLLRDDPVVRNCHQEIAKLDKELDQCLAHLEAANQDANTKLPDYEESFLFQYLREQRFGTSAYQGSGIERRWDRWIAKLVDYKKHKASFDYLCNTPIELKRIVEQKQKRYGELLTHLKDAKQRASRQHGVKKQTKTWDELREKVETIEQAIEDNLWEQCTLEDQIHQLDQINGDYYDQAIAIYQQFLDKQDPDVLRVYAECTKSPRDDEICARLRNISLDIDREREQAKDRFLQIVGLEKYRSVLGEISQRLQVHVLQTVAETILRPDFDLDSLLLDIRRRQLTPDNAWRLLRESMVSPWTAFRENVPANRTRIERPVNRVPTDVEDDWRYSSANGLRPLEASFQAASNFSPVMPAGPRVDTTGVVLLPRLEQDASNQPASFTTLAVCQSKAEAKQVVALLGPSSIVSFVHTHPTKLSAQTDTILPAEFDVVVQTSRYNEAHKLLVHHRIALEREWTCGTCQSEIAQGHGRCWRCGSHRPTSPPKSTSSYRPSSSRHSNRARTN
;
A
#
# COMPACT_ATOMS: atom_id res chain seq x y z
N MET A 1 12.74 68.27 -42.64
CA MET A 1 11.97 68.74 -41.46
C MET A 1 11.61 67.53 -40.62
N ILE A 2 11.54 67.65 -39.30
CA ILE A 2 11.15 66.54 -38.40
C ILE A 2 9.78 66.88 -37.82
N HIS A 3 8.80 65.98 -37.98
CA HIS A 3 7.47 66.15 -37.40
C HIS A 3 7.46 65.66 -35.94
N SER A 4 6.61 66.23 -35.10
CA SER A 4 6.47 65.79 -33.70
C SER A 4 6.06 64.32 -33.57
N ALA A 5 5.36 63.76 -34.57
CA ALA A 5 5.04 62.34 -34.67
C ALA A 5 6.30 61.44 -34.75
N ASP A 6 7.34 61.87 -35.47
CA ASP A 6 8.59 61.11 -35.62
C ASP A 6 9.42 61.12 -34.34
N VAL A 7 9.46 62.27 -33.65
CA VAL A 7 10.10 62.39 -32.32
C VAL A 7 9.38 61.53 -31.29
N LEU A 8 8.04 61.54 -31.29
CA LEU A 8 7.22 60.69 -30.45
C LEU A 8 7.43 59.20 -30.78
N ARG A 9 7.63 58.84 -32.06
CA ARG A 9 8.00 57.48 -32.49
C ARG A 9 9.39 57.08 -32.01
N LYS A 10 10.38 57.97 -32.14
CA LYS A 10 11.78 57.74 -31.70
C LYS A 10 11.89 57.60 -30.18
N ILE A 11 11.22 58.45 -29.40
CA ILE A 11 11.12 58.32 -27.94
C ILE A 11 10.42 57.02 -27.52
N LYS A 12 9.38 56.57 -28.25
CA LYS A 12 8.75 55.25 -28.01
C LYS A 12 9.65 54.07 -28.36
N LEU A 13 10.50 54.19 -29.38
CA LEU A 13 11.52 53.18 -29.71
C LEU A 13 12.61 53.11 -28.63
N GLU A 14 13.15 54.25 -28.20
CA GLU A 14 14.10 54.33 -27.08
C GLU A 14 13.51 53.77 -25.79
N SER A 15 12.30 54.16 -25.41
CA SER A 15 11.63 53.61 -24.22
C SER A 15 11.37 52.10 -24.33
N LYS A 16 11.28 51.53 -25.53
CA LYS A 16 11.18 50.08 -25.73
C LYS A 16 12.55 49.39 -25.62
N ALA A 17 13.61 49.98 -26.19
CA ALA A 17 14.97 49.48 -26.05
C ALA A 17 15.43 49.48 -24.58
N VAL A 18 15.20 50.58 -23.87
CA VAL A 18 15.47 50.69 -22.42
C VAL A 18 14.70 49.64 -21.62
N GLN A 19 13.43 49.39 -21.99
CA GLN A 19 12.64 48.34 -21.33
C GLN A 19 13.23 46.94 -21.59
N GLN A 20 13.67 46.65 -22.82
CA GLN A 20 14.34 45.39 -23.13
C GLN A 20 15.65 45.23 -22.33
N SER A 21 16.41 46.30 -22.11
CA SER A 21 17.60 46.27 -21.23
C SER A 21 17.25 46.07 -19.75
N ILE A 22 16.14 46.63 -19.26
CA ILE A 22 15.64 46.40 -17.88
C ILE A 22 15.25 44.93 -17.72
N ASP A 23 14.50 44.37 -18.66
CA ASP A 23 14.04 42.98 -18.57
C ASP A 23 15.19 41.97 -18.74
N GLN A 24 16.19 42.25 -19.59
CA GLN A 24 17.44 41.47 -19.68
C GLN A 24 18.24 41.50 -18.37
N ALA A 25 18.41 42.68 -17.75
CA ALA A 25 19.13 42.81 -16.49
C ALA A 25 18.41 42.05 -15.35
N ARG A 26 17.08 42.14 -15.28
CA ARG A 26 16.24 41.39 -14.33
C ARG A 26 16.28 39.88 -14.54
N GLU A 27 16.38 39.40 -15.79
CA GLU A 27 16.47 37.97 -16.07
C GLU A 27 17.81 37.38 -15.58
N LEU A 28 18.91 38.13 -15.74
CA LEU A 28 20.20 37.76 -15.15
C LEU A 28 20.15 37.77 -13.62
N ASP A 29 19.52 38.80 -13.03
CA ASP A 29 19.36 38.97 -11.58
C ASP A 29 18.54 37.83 -10.94
N ARG A 30 17.54 37.27 -11.66
CA ARG A 30 16.83 36.04 -11.22
C ARG A 30 17.73 34.82 -11.08
N THR A 31 18.81 34.71 -11.87
CA THR A 31 19.75 33.58 -11.79
C THR A 31 20.80 33.74 -10.69
N HIS A 32 21.01 34.96 -10.20
CA HIS A 32 22.00 35.27 -9.17
C HIS A 32 21.81 34.51 -7.84
N PRO A 33 20.62 34.44 -7.20
CA PRO A 33 20.46 33.70 -5.95
C PRO A 33 20.67 32.19 -6.12
N LEU A 34 20.41 31.63 -7.31
CA LEU A 34 20.72 30.23 -7.61
C LEU A 34 22.24 30.00 -7.67
N ARG A 35 22.99 30.87 -8.35
CA ARG A 35 24.47 30.79 -8.41
C ARG A 35 25.13 30.97 -7.04
N ILE A 36 24.62 31.88 -6.21
CA ILE A 36 25.11 32.00 -4.82
C ILE A 36 24.78 30.72 -4.03
N GLY A 37 23.60 30.12 -4.22
CA GLY A 37 23.27 28.81 -3.67
C GLY A 37 24.27 27.73 -4.08
N ASP A 38 24.55 27.58 -5.38
CA ASP A 38 25.53 26.63 -5.92
C ASP A 38 26.94 26.84 -5.36
N LEU A 39 27.38 28.10 -5.21
CA LEU A 39 28.69 28.44 -4.69
C LEU A 39 28.80 28.21 -3.17
N VAL A 40 27.78 28.58 -2.39
CA VAL A 40 27.71 28.30 -0.95
C VAL A 40 27.65 26.80 -0.70
N GLN A 41 26.92 26.03 -1.52
CA GLN A 41 26.90 24.57 -1.41
C GLN A 41 28.30 23.99 -1.66
N ARG A 42 29.01 24.42 -2.71
CA ARG A 42 30.41 24.01 -2.96
C ARG A 42 31.37 24.44 -1.84
N GLN A 43 31.09 25.55 -1.16
CA GLN A 43 31.83 25.98 0.03
C GLN A 43 31.61 25.00 1.19
N THR A 44 30.36 24.64 1.49
CA THR A 44 30.04 23.63 2.51
C THR A 44 30.60 22.25 2.15
N ASP A 45 30.52 21.82 0.90
CA ASP A 45 31.13 20.57 0.42
C ASP A 45 32.65 20.58 0.63
N SER A 46 33.31 21.72 0.39
CA SER A 46 34.75 21.88 0.60
C SER A 46 35.13 21.95 2.09
N PHE A 47 34.25 22.44 2.96
CA PHE A 47 34.40 22.31 4.41
C PHE A 47 34.20 20.86 4.89
N VAL A 48 33.31 20.08 4.25
CA VAL A 48 33.16 18.63 4.52
C VAL A 48 34.44 17.88 4.13
N ASP A 49 34.97 18.13 2.93
CA ASP A 49 36.25 17.57 2.45
C ASP A 49 37.39 17.79 3.45
N LEU A 50 37.47 19.00 4.03
CA LEU A 50 38.49 19.38 5.01
C LEU A 50 38.26 18.69 6.37
N ALA A 51 37.02 18.70 6.88
CA ALA A 51 36.65 18.04 8.13
C ALA A 51 36.93 16.53 8.07
N GLN A 52 36.63 15.87 6.94
CA GLN A 52 36.94 14.45 6.71
C GLN A 52 38.45 14.18 6.56
N HIS A 53 39.28 15.17 6.23
CA HIS A 53 40.74 14.99 6.20
C HIS A 53 41.34 14.94 7.60
N TYR A 54 40.94 15.86 8.50
CA TYR A 54 41.38 15.87 9.90
C TYR A 54 40.69 14.82 10.77
N LEU A 55 39.46 14.41 10.42
CA LEU A 55 38.70 13.37 11.11
C LEU A 55 38.30 12.24 10.15
N PRO A 56 39.25 11.40 9.68
CA PRO A 56 38.96 10.29 8.75
C PRO A 56 38.21 9.12 9.43
N ASN A 57 38.18 9.09 10.76
CA ASN A 57 37.30 8.26 11.56
C ASN A 57 37.08 8.91 12.95
N LEU A 58 36.01 8.52 13.63
CA LEU A 58 35.72 8.98 14.99
C LEU A 58 36.55 8.20 16.03
N SER A 59 37.87 8.46 16.08
CA SER A 59 38.80 7.81 17.03
C SER A 59 39.56 8.78 17.94
N HIS A 60 40.06 8.25 19.05
CA HIS A 60 40.90 9.01 19.99
C HIS A 60 42.27 9.41 19.37
N GLN A 61 42.74 8.72 18.33
CA GLN A 61 43.97 9.11 17.62
C GLN A 61 43.69 10.32 16.73
N SER A 62 42.64 10.28 15.90
CA SER A 62 42.24 11.45 15.10
C SER A 62 41.85 12.67 15.97
N MET A 63 41.36 12.46 17.21
CA MET A 63 41.20 13.57 18.18
C MET A 63 42.52 14.18 18.69
N GLN A 64 43.64 13.48 18.64
CA GLN A 64 44.96 14.02 19.05
C GLN A 64 45.57 14.88 17.93
N ASP A 65 45.24 14.59 16.67
CA ASP A 65 45.62 15.37 15.50
C ASP A 65 44.63 16.52 15.21
N ALA A 66 43.36 16.38 15.63
CA ALA A 66 42.30 17.40 15.55
C ALA A 66 42.64 18.71 16.28
N TRP A 67 42.18 19.85 15.74
CA TRP A 67 42.44 21.17 16.30
C TRP A 67 41.96 21.33 17.75
N CYS A 68 42.74 22.07 18.55
CA CYS A 68 42.58 22.21 20.00
C CYS A 68 41.20 22.74 20.42
N GLU A 69 40.65 23.64 19.63
CA GLU A 69 39.40 24.36 19.84
C GLU A 69 38.18 23.43 19.71
N VAL A 70 38.22 22.52 18.74
CA VAL A 70 37.10 21.60 18.41
C VAL A 70 37.19 20.29 19.22
N ARG A 71 38.40 19.95 19.69
CA ARG A 71 38.73 18.71 20.42
C ARG A 71 37.85 18.45 21.65
N ALA A 72 37.43 19.51 22.36
CA ALA A 72 36.56 19.37 23.53
C ALA A 72 35.14 18.89 23.14
N GLU A 73 34.52 19.52 22.15
CA GLU A 73 33.16 19.18 21.71
C GLU A 73 33.10 17.80 21.03
N ILE A 74 34.14 17.43 20.26
CA ILE A 74 34.28 16.09 19.68
C ILE A 74 34.51 15.04 20.78
N GLY A 75 35.29 15.37 21.82
CA GLY A 75 35.48 14.52 22.99
C GLY A 75 34.16 14.22 23.72
N ASP A 76 33.30 15.22 23.84
CA ASP A 76 31.94 15.11 24.37
C ASP A 76 31.06 14.17 23.52
N VAL A 77 31.11 14.27 22.20
CA VAL A 77 30.40 13.37 21.27
C VAL A 77 30.91 11.93 21.40
N LEU A 78 32.23 11.73 21.52
CA LEU A 78 32.83 10.41 21.71
C LEU A 78 32.51 9.80 23.09
N LEU A 79 32.46 10.62 24.15
CA LEU A 79 32.03 10.18 25.48
C LEU A 79 30.57 9.71 25.44
N ARG A 80 29.67 10.49 24.83
CA ARG A 80 28.26 10.12 24.62
C ARG A 80 28.13 8.82 23.81
N LYS A 81 28.92 8.63 22.74
CA LYS A 81 28.96 7.39 21.96
C LYS A 81 29.38 6.19 22.82
N HIS A 82 30.43 6.35 23.62
CA HIS A 82 30.93 5.28 24.50
C HIS A 82 29.94 4.92 25.62
N ASP A 83 29.28 5.91 26.23
CA ASP A 83 28.30 5.67 27.29
C ASP A 83 26.98 5.10 26.75
N HIS A 84 26.52 5.53 25.59
CA HIS A 84 25.39 4.89 24.89
C HIS A 84 25.71 3.43 24.55
N ARG A 85 26.91 3.13 24.01
CA ARG A 85 27.32 1.75 23.73
C ARG A 85 27.45 0.89 25.01
N ARG A 86 27.88 1.47 26.13
CA ARG A 86 27.86 0.81 27.45
C ARG A 86 26.44 0.49 27.91
N GLN A 87 25.49 1.40 27.72
CA GLN A 87 24.08 1.20 28.05
C GLN A 87 23.49 0.04 27.24
N LEU A 88 23.61 0.05 25.91
CA LEU A 88 23.09 -1.02 25.06
C LEU A 88 23.73 -2.39 25.38
N HIS A 89 25.04 -2.46 25.67
CA HIS A 89 25.66 -3.72 26.10
C HIS A 89 25.12 -4.20 27.46
N ALA A 90 24.89 -3.31 28.42
CA ALA A 90 24.33 -3.67 29.73
C ALA A 90 22.87 -4.14 29.61
N GLU A 91 22.07 -3.49 28.76
CA GLU A 91 20.71 -3.89 28.42
C GLU A 91 20.71 -5.27 27.75
N LEU A 92 21.50 -5.46 26.69
CA LEU A 92 21.69 -6.74 25.99
C LEU A 92 22.13 -7.87 26.92
N GLU A 93 23.04 -7.60 27.86
CA GLU A 93 23.39 -8.57 28.91
C GLU A 93 22.21 -8.91 29.82
N SER A 94 21.39 -7.92 30.18
CA SER A 94 20.19 -8.14 31.00
C SER A 94 19.15 -8.97 30.24
N THR A 95 18.92 -8.68 28.95
CA THR A 95 17.99 -9.38 28.07
C THR A 95 18.43 -10.83 27.86
N ARG A 96 19.74 -11.09 27.68
CA ARG A 96 20.30 -12.46 27.62
C ARG A 96 20.10 -13.23 28.93
N LYS A 97 20.33 -12.60 30.09
CA LYS A 97 20.06 -13.21 31.42
C LYS A 97 18.56 -13.49 31.62
N GLN A 98 17.67 -12.61 31.14
CA GLN A 98 16.23 -12.87 31.13
C GLN A 98 15.88 -14.10 30.26
N ARG A 99 16.47 -14.24 29.07
CA ARG A 99 16.28 -15.41 28.21
C ARG A 99 16.68 -16.72 28.89
N GLU A 100 17.81 -16.74 29.60
CA GLU A 100 18.29 -17.92 30.35
C GLU A 100 17.33 -18.30 31.48
N ASN A 101 16.77 -17.30 32.19
CA ASN A 101 15.73 -17.51 33.18
C ASN A 101 14.41 -18.02 32.55
N LEU A 102 14.01 -17.51 31.38
CA LEU A 102 12.83 -18.00 30.66
C LEU A 102 13.03 -19.44 30.14
N GLN A 103 14.20 -19.76 29.60
CA GLN A 103 14.54 -21.10 29.09
C GLN A 103 14.59 -22.16 30.21
N SER A 104 15.15 -21.83 31.38
CA SER A 104 15.14 -22.72 32.54
C SER A 104 13.73 -22.90 33.13
N ASN A 105 12.93 -21.83 33.21
CA ASN A 105 11.51 -21.93 33.57
C ASN A 105 10.72 -22.80 32.58
N LEU A 106 10.95 -22.63 31.27
CA LEU A 106 10.35 -23.45 30.21
C LEU A 106 10.69 -24.94 30.37
N ALA A 107 11.94 -25.27 30.71
CA ALA A 107 12.34 -26.65 30.94
C ALA A 107 11.55 -27.29 32.10
N ILE A 108 11.44 -26.57 33.22
CA ILE A 108 10.68 -27.00 34.41
C ILE A 108 9.19 -27.17 34.09
N VAL A 109 8.58 -26.23 33.35
CA VAL A 109 7.15 -26.31 33.00
C VAL A 109 6.88 -27.42 31.96
N ARG A 110 7.80 -27.66 31.02
CA ARG A 110 7.70 -28.80 30.08
C ARG A 110 7.80 -30.15 30.80
N GLU A 111 8.68 -30.29 31.80
CA GLU A 111 8.73 -31.50 32.65
C GLU A 111 7.40 -31.71 33.40
N GLN A 112 6.85 -30.65 34.01
CA GLN A 112 5.54 -30.70 34.67
C GLN A 112 4.41 -31.08 33.70
N LEU A 113 4.46 -30.61 32.45
CA LEU A 113 3.48 -30.91 31.40
C LEU A 113 3.52 -32.40 31.01
N GLU A 114 4.72 -32.96 30.78
CA GLU A 114 4.88 -34.38 30.46
C GLU A 114 4.51 -35.27 31.66
N HIS A 115 4.84 -34.88 32.89
CA HIS A 115 4.34 -35.55 34.10
C HIS A 115 2.80 -35.52 34.17
N SER A 116 2.18 -34.36 33.96
CA SER A 116 0.72 -34.19 33.97
C SER A 116 0.03 -35.04 32.89
N LYS A 117 0.65 -35.14 31.70
CA LYS A 117 0.24 -35.99 30.57
C LYS A 117 0.32 -37.49 30.90
N LEU A 118 1.39 -37.95 31.55
CA LEU A 118 1.50 -39.32 32.06
C LEU A 118 0.41 -39.62 33.10
N VAL A 119 0.22 -38.74 34.08
CA VAL A 119 -0.83 -38.88 35.11
C VAL A 119 -2.24 -38.88 34.48
N LEU A 120 -2.48 -38.05 33.46
CA LEU A 120 -3.74 -38.05 32.69
C LEU A 120 -3.94 -39.37 31.96
N GLY A 121 -2.90 -39.89 31.30
CA GLY A 121 -2.91 -41.20 30.64
C GLY A 121 -3.25 -42.33 31.59
N CYS A 122 -2.63 -42.38 32.78
CA CYS A 122 -2.95 -43.35 33.82
C CYS A 122 -4.40 -43.23 34.32
N LYS A 123 -4.90 -42.00 34.55
CA LYS A 123 -6.28 -41.76 34.99
C LYS A 123 -7.31 -42.18 33.92
N VAL A 124 -7.06 -41.89 32.64
CA VAL A 124 -7.90 -42.33 31.51
C VAL A 124 -7.83 -43.86 31.34
N GLY A 125 -6.65 -44.46 31.47
CA GLY A 125 -6.49 -45.92 31.46
C GLY A 125 -7.29 -46.62 32.54
N ASN A 126 -7.33 -46.06 33.76
CA ASN A 126 -8.12 -46.60 34.87
C ASN A 126 -9.63 -46.41 34.66
N VAL A 127 -10.09 -45.28 34.11
CA VAL A 127 -11.49 -45.11 33.65
C VAL A 127 -11.86 -46.18 32.62
N ASN A 128 -10.99 -46.46 31.64
CA ASN A 128 -11.27 -47.44 30.59
C ASN A 128 -11.27 -48.89 31.11
N LYS A 129 -10.52 -49.20 32.17
CA LYS A 129 -10.62 -50.49 32.90
C LYS A 129 -11.97 -50.57 33.61
N LEU A 130 -12.30 -49.58 34.44
CA LEU A 130 -13.56 -49.57 35.20
C LEU A 130 -14.79 -49.70 34.28
N LEU A 131 -14.81 -49.00 33.13
CA LEU A 131 -15.90 -49.11 32.14
C LEU A 131 -15.92 -50.45 31.37
N ARG A 132 -14.81 -51.19 31.30
CA ARG A 132 -14.77 -52.54 30.71
C ARG A 132 -15.30 -53.59 31.70
N ASP A 133 -15.04 -53.37 32.98
CA ASP A 133 -15.36 -54.30 34.06
C ASP A 133 -16.77 -54.06 34.63
N ASP A 134 -17.33 -52.85 34.48
CA ASP A 134 -18.72 -52.51 34.82
C ASP A 134 -19.74 -53.36 34.01
N PRO A 135 -20.55 -54.21 34.68
CA PRO A 135 -21.55 -55.03 34.00
C PRO A 135 -22.69 -54.21 33.39
N VAL A 136 -22.99 -53.02 33.90
CA VAL A 136 -24.04 -52.15 33.35
C VAL A 136 -23.61 -51.64 31.98
N VAL A 137 -22.36 -51.18 31.84
CA VAL A 137 -21.79 -50.74 30.56
C VAL A 137 -21.76 -51.89 29.56
N ARG A 138 -21.34 -53.08 30.00
CA ARG A 138 -21.33 -54.30 29.17
C ARG A 138 -22.73 -54.67 28.67
N ASN A 139 -23.74 -54.63 29.53
CA ASN A 139 -25.12 -54.92 29.17
C ASN A 139 -25.69 -53.85 28.23
N CYS A 140 -25.45 -52.56 28.46
CA CYS A 140 -25.87 -51.49 27.55
C CYS A 140 -25.27 -51.65 26.15
N HIS A 141 -23.99 -52.04 26.03
CA HIS A 141 -23.38 -52.34 24.73
C HIS A 141 -24.00 -53.57 24.04
N GLN A 142 -24.42 -54.60 24.79
CA GLN A 142 -25.11 -55.77 24.24
C GLN A 142 -26.56 -55.47 23.83
N GLU A 143 -27.28 -54.62 24.57
CA GLU A 143 -28.61 -54.13 24.17
C GLU A 143 -28.54 -53.26 22.93
N ILE A 144 -27.57 -52.33 22.86
CA ILE A 144 -27.28 -51.51 21.67
C ILE A 144 -27.04 -52.40 20.44
N ALA A 145 -26.10 -53.35 20.51
CA ALA A 145 -25.76 -54.21 19.36
C ALA A 145 -26.87 -55.21 18.95
N LYS A 146 -27.93 -55.37 19.76
CA LYS A 146 -29.18 -56.06 19.37
C LYS A 146 -30.14 -55.08 18.71
N LEU A 147 -30.37 -53.93 19.34
CA LEU A 147 -31.27 -52.88 18.84
C LEU A 147 -30.82 -52.31 17.50
N ASP A 148 -29.52 -52.18 17.23
CA ASP A 148 -28.98 -51.80 15.92
C ASP A 148 -29.48 -52.77 14.83
N LYS A 149 -29.21 -54.08 14.99
CA LYS A 149 -29.63 -55.12 14.04
C LYS A 149 -31.14 -55.21 13.89
N GLU A 150 -31.87 -55.03 14.98
CA GLU A 150 -33.33 -55.00 14.98
C GLU A 150 -33.89 -53.73 14.30
N LEU A 151 -33.20 -52.59 14.42
CA LEU A 151 -33.54 -51.36 13.71
C LEU A 151 -33.27 -51.51 12.22
N ASP A 152 -32.10 -52.02 11.81
CA ASP A 152 -31.76 -52.31 10.41
C ASP A 152 -32.83 -53.19 9.75
N GLN A 153 -33.25 -54.27 10.43
CA GLN A 153 -34.32 -55.15 9.97
C GLN A 153 -35.68 -54.43 9.90
N CYS A 154 -36.06 -53.67 10.94
CA CYS A 154 -37.32 -52.92 10.93
C CYS A 154 -37.33 -51.81 9.86
N LEU A 155 -36.20 -51.18 9.56
CA LEU A 155 -36.05 -50.18 8.50
C LEU A 155 -36.15 -50.83 7.12
N ALA A 156 -35.43 -51.93 6.86
CA ALA A 156 -35.54 -52.67 5.60
C ALA A 156 -36.97 -53.20 5.36
N HIS A 157 -37.65 -53.68 6.41
CA HIS A 157 -39.06 -54.09 6.33
C HIS A 157 -40.00 -52.89 6.07
N LEU A 158 -39.72 -51.74 6.67
CA LEU A 158 -40.45 -50.49 6.45
C LEU A 158 -40.26 -49.97 5.02
N GLU A 159 -39.04 -50.01 4.48
CA GLU A 159 -38.75 -49.64 3.09
C GLU A 159 -39.48 -50.56 2.11
N ALA A 160 -39.37 -51.88 2.30
CA ALA A 160 -40.12 -52.86 1.50
C ALA A 160 -41.63 -52.63 1.59
N ALA A 161 -42.19 -52.39 2.79
CA ALA A 161 -43.61 -52.12 2.97
C ALA A 161 -44.07 -50.79 2.31
N ASN A 162 -43.24 -49.74 2.32
CA ASN A 162 -43.54 -48.50 1.60
C ASN A 162 -43.44 -48.69 0.08
N GLN A 163 -42.49 -49.48 -0.42
CA GLN A 163 -42.40 -49.82 -1.84
C GLN A 163 -43.64 -50.61 -2.29
N ASP A 164 -44.01 -51.65 -1.54
CA ASP A 164 -45.22 -52.44 -1.79
C ASP A 164 -46.49 -51.58 -1.76
N ALA A 165 -46.62 -50.67 -0.80
CA ALA A 165 -47.72 -49.71 -0.73
C ALA A 165 -47.73 -48.77 -1.93
N ASN A 166 -46.60 -48.11 -2.25
CA ASN A 166 -46.50 -47.18 -3.37
C ASN A 166 -46.78 -47.85 -4.74
N THR A 167 -46.39 -49.11 -4.91
CA THR A 167 -46.67 -49.86 -6.15
C THR A 167 -48.12 -50.33 -6.23
N LYS A 168 -48.72 -50.79 -5.13
CA LYS A 168 -50.02 -51.49 -5.16
C LYS A 168 -51.21 -50.61 -4.82
N LEU A 169 -51.06 -49.56 -4.01
CA LEU A 169 -52.17 -48.68 -3.64
C LEU A 169 -52.84 -47.97 -4.84
N PRO A 170 -52.12 -47.49 -5.88
CA PRO A 170 -52.75 -46.89 -7.05
C PRO A 170 -53.79 -47.80 -7.72
N ASP A 171 -53.52 -49.11 -7.86
CA ASP A 171 -54.48 -50.09 -8.42
C ASP A 171 -55.83 -50.13 -7.67
N TYR A 172 -55.81 -49.89 -6.35
CA TYR A 172 -57.04 -49.82 -5.53
C TYR A 172 -57.68 -48.43 -5.59
N GLU A 173 -56.90 -47.37 -5.77
CA GLU A 173 -57.39 -45.99 -5.80
C GLU A 173 -57.94 -45.60 -7.17
N GLU A 174 -57.43 -46.12 -8.28
CA GLU A 174 -58.02 -45.96 -9.62
C GLU A 174 -59.30 -46.79 -9.81
N SER A 175 -59.51 -47.83 -8.99
CA SER A 175 -60.67 -48.71 -9.07
C SER A 175 -61.94 -48.08 -8.49
N PHE A 176 -62.70 -47.37 -9.32
CA PHE A 176 -63.97 -46.70 -8.95
C PHE A 176 -64.95 -47.61 -8.17
N LEU A 177 -65.09 -48.89 -8.56
CA LEU A 177 -65.98 -49.83 -7.86
C LEU A 177 -65.48 -50.18 -6.44
N PHE A 178 -64.16 -50.18 -6.23
CA PHE A 178 -63.56 -50.39 -4.92
C PHE A 178 -63.69 -49.12 -4.05
N GLN A 179 -63.44 -47.93 -4.61
CA GLN A 179 -63.68 -46.66 -3.96
C GLN A 179 -65.14 -46.53 -3.48
N TYR A 180 -66.11 -46.74 -4.36
CA TYR A 180 -67.54 -46.64 -4.04
C TYR A 180 -67.93 -47.51 -2.83
N LEU A 181 -67.54 -48.78 -2.81
CA LEU A 181 -67.82 -49.68 -1.68
C LEU A 181 -67.08 -49.28 -0.39
N ARG A 182 -65.90 -48.64 -0.49
CA ARG A 182 -65.14 -48.07 0.63
C ARG A 182 -65.83 -46.83 1.20
N GLU A 183 -66.31 -45.92 0.36
CA GLU A 183 -67.04 -44.69 0.76
C GLU A 183 -68.36 -45.02 1.44
N GLN A 184 -69.14 -45.95 0.87
CA GLN A 184 -70.36 -46.50 1.50
C GLN A 184 -70.08 -47.29 2.80
N ARG A 185 -68.79 -47.51 3.14
CA ARG A 185 -68.32 -48.28 4.31
C ARG A 185 -68.81 -49.73 4.31
N PHE A 186 -68.95 -50.34 3.14
CA PHE A 186 -69.48 -51.69 2.98
C PHE A 186 -68.72 -52.71 3.85
N GLY A 187 -69.47 -53.63 4.45
CA GLY A 187 -68.94 -54.63 5.38
C GLY A 187 -68.49 -54.09 6.75
N THR A 188 -68.86 -52.86 7.12
CA THR A 188 -68.70 -52.34 8.50
C THR A 188 -70.04 -52.19 9.21
N SER A 189 -70.01 -51.99 10.53
CA SER A 189 -71.20 -51.61 11.32
C SER A 189 -71.77 -50.23 10.99
N ALA A 190 -71.03 -49.40 10.25
CA ALA A 190 -71.43 -48.05 9.83
C ALA A 190 -71.99 -48.00 8.39
N TYR A 191 -72.24 -49.14 7.76
CA TYR A 191 -72.88 -49.23 6.44
C TYR A 191 -74.38 -48.92 6.53
N GLN A 192 -74.85 -47.93 5.77
CA GLN A 192 -76.23 -47.42 5.86
C GLN A 192 -77.17 -47.90 4.73
N GLY A 193 -76.63 -48.52 3.66
CA GLY A 193 -77.43 -48.90 2.49
C GLY A 193 -78.55 -49.91 2.79
N SER A 194 -79.71 -49.67 2.18
CA SER A 194 -80.97 -50.33 2.53
C SER A 194 -81.58 -51.10 1.35
N GLY A 195 -82.48 -52.04 1.64
CA GLY A 195 -83.30 -52.74 0.63
C GLY A 195 -82.56 -53.21 -0.63
N ILE A 196 -82.80 -52.49 -1.73
CA ILE A 196 -82.28 -52.79 -3.08
C ILE A 196 -80.79 -52.45 -3.21
N GLU A 197 -80.33 -51.33 -2.64
CA GLU A 197 -78.93 -50.87 -2.68
C GLU A 197 -78.02 -51.97 -2.13
N ARG A 198 -78.37 -52.50 -0.95
CA ARG A 198 -77.66 -53.58 -0.26
C ARG A 198 -77.61 -54.91 -1.04
N ARG A 199 -78.47 -55.10 -2.05
CA ARG A 199 -78.43 -56.25 -2.96
C ARG A 199 -77.47 -56.01 -4.12
N TRP A 200 -77.42 -54.80 -4.67
CA TRP A 200 -76.44 -54.39 -5.68
C TRP A 200 -75.02 -54.33 -5.10
N ASP A 201 -74.82 -53.66 -3.96
CA ASP A 201 -73.52 -53.58 -3.30
C ASP A 201 -72.95 -54.96 -2.97
N ARG A 202 -73.79 -55.90 -2.53
CA ARG A 202 -73.38 -57.29 -2.28
C ARG A 202 -72.97 -58.03 -3.57
N TRP A 203 -73.58 -57.70 -4.71
CA TRP A 203 -73.20 -58.27 -6.01
C TRP A 203 -71.89 -57.66 -6.52
N ILE A 204 -71.73 -56.33 -6.48
CA ILE A 204 -70.49 -55.63 -6.83
C ILE A 204 -69.34 -56.08 -5.90
N ALA A 205 -69.59 -56.20 -4.60
CA ALA A 205 -68.61 -56.67 -3.62
C ALA A 205 -68.20 -58.14 -3.82
N LYS A 206 -69.01 -58.95 -4.50
CA LYS A 206 -68.64 -60.32 -4.92
C LYS A 206 -67.91 -60.31 -6.27
N LEU A 207 -68.24 -59.39 -7.17
CA LEU A 207 -67.59 -59.24 -8.48
C LEU A 207 -66.14 -58.72 -8.36
N VAL A 208 -65.89 -57.78 -7.45
CA VAL A 208 -64.57 -57.16 -7.19
C VAL A 208 -63.89 -57.78 -5.96
N ASP A 209 -64.34 -58.96 -5.53
CA ASP A 209 -63.82 -59.74 -4.38
C ASP A 209 -63.52 -58.89 -3.13
N TYR A 210 -64.38 -57.90 -2.87
CA TYR A 210 -64.09 -56.69 -2.08
C TYR A 210 -63.61 -56.98 -0.66
N LYS A 211 -64.06 -58.08 -0.03
CA LYS A 211 -63.60 -58.49 1.30
C LYS A 211 -62.08 -58.78 1.33
N LYS A 212 -61.55 -59.38 0.27
CA LYS A 212 -60.13 -59.70 0.12
C LYS A 212 -59.34 -58.44 -0.21
N HIS A 213 -59.77 -57.70 -1.23
CA HIS A 213 -59.12 -56.45 -1.65
C HIS A 213 -59.09 -55.39 -0.54
N LYS A 214 -60.16 -55.29 0.28
CA LYS A 214 -60.19 -54.43 1.47
C LYS A 214 -59.16 -54.84 2.52
N ALA A 215 -59.04 -56.14 2.82
CA ALA A 215 -58.04 -56.61 3.77
C ALA A 215 -56.60 -56.35 3.29
N SER A 216 -56.34 -56.48 1.98
CA SER A 216 -55.05 -56.11 1.37
C SER A 216 -54.80 -54.60 1.42
N PHE A 217 -55.80 -53.77 1.11
CA PHE A 217 -55.72 -52.32 1.20
C PHE A 217 -55.46 -51.85 2.64
N ASP A 218 -56.27 -52.32 3.59
CA ASP A 218 -56.14 -52.01 5.03
C ASP A 218 -54.76 -52.46 5.55
N TYR A 219 -54.20 -53.57 5.05
CA TYR A 219 -52.83 -54.00 5.38
C TYR A 219 -51.77 -53.05 4.80
N LEU A 220 -51.88 -52.65 3.52
CA LEU A 220 -50.92 -51.74 2.87
C LEU A 220 -50.93 -50.34 3.50
N CYS A 221 -52.09 -49.85 3.96
CA CYS A 221 -52.16 -48.57 4.66
C CYS A 221 -51.63 -48.62 6.11
N ASN A 222 -51.98 -49.66 6.88
CA ASN A 222 -51.68 -49.69 8.32
C ASN A 222 -50.28 -50.24 8.64
N THR A 223 -49.75 -51.19 7.87
CA THR A 223 -48.44 -51.82 8.14
C THR A 223 -47.28 -50.81 8.16
N PRO A 224 -47.15 -49.85 7.21
CA PRO A 224 -46.09 -48.84 7.27
C PRO A 224 -46.21 -47.89 8.47
N ILE A 225 -47.43 -47.64 8.97
CA ILE A 225 -47.67 -46.79 10.15
C ILE A 225 -47.22 -47.52 11.42
N GLU A 226 -47.58 -48.80 11.57
CA GLU A 226 -47.19 -49.60 12.72
C GLU A 226 -45.67 -49.89 12.74
N LEU A 227 -45.05 -50.12 11.57
CA LEU A 227 -43.59 -50.27 11.48
C LEU A 227 -42.86 -48.96 11.85
N LYS A 228 -43.37 -47.78 11.45
CA LYS A 228 -42.83 -46.48 11.91
C LYS A 228 -42.90 -46.36 13.43
N ARG A 229 -44.05 -46.68 14.03
CA ARG A 229 -44.27 -46.67 15.49
C ARG A 229 -43.28 -47.59 16.24
N ILE A 230 -42.94 -48.75 15.66
CA ILE A 230 -41.96 -49.70 16.22
C ILE A 230 -40.53 -49.15 16.09
N VAL A 231 -40.17 -48.58 14.94
CA VAL A 231 -38.84 -47.95 14.73
C VAL A 231 -38.62 -46.79 15.69
N GLU A 232 -39.61 -45.90 15.85
CA GLU A 232 -39.56 -44.77 16.80
C GLU A 232 -39.34 -45.23 18.25
N GLN A 233 -40.01 -46.30 18.68
CA GLN A 233 -39.84 -46.89 20.01
C GLN A 233 -38.42 -47.45 20.22
N LYS A 234 -37.89 -48.16 19.21
CA LYS A 234 -36.52 -48.70 19.27
C LYS A 234 -35.46 -47.59 19.24
N GLN A 235 -35.64 -46.54 18.42
CA GLN A 235 -34.79 -45.35 18.40
C GLN A 235 -34.81 -44.60 19.74
N LYS A 236 -35.98 -44.47 20.38
CA LYS A 236 -36.07 -43.89 21.73
C LYS A 236 -35.29 -44.72 22.75
N ARG A 237 -35.49 -46.04 22.78
CA ARG A 237 -34.75 -46.95 23.68
C ARG A 237 -33.24 -46.91 23.45
N TYR A 238 -32.82 -46.80 22.20
CA TYR A 238 -31.42 -46.61 21.82
C TYR A 238 -30.84 -45.30 22.40
N GLY A 239 -31.60 -44.20 22.31
CA GLY A 239 -31.26 -42.92 22.93
C GLY A 239 -31.08 -43.01 24.45
N GLU A 240 -31.97 -43.72 25.15
CA GLU A 240 -31.88 -44.00 26.59
C GLU A 240 -30.59 -44.77 26.95
N LEU A 241 -30.25 -45.82 26.20
CA LEU A 241 -29.02 -46.58 26.43
C LEU A 241 -27.76 -45.73 26.18
N LEU A 242 -27.78 -44.84 25.20
CA LEU A 242 -26.70 -43.88 24.97
C LEU A 242 -26.57 -42.84 26.08
N THR A 243 -27.65 -42.42 26.77
CA THR A 243 -27.52 -41.56 27.95
C THR A 243 -26.96 -42.33 29.15
N HIS A 244 -27.41 -43.56 29.39
CA HIS A 244 -26.84 -44.42 30.43
C HIS A 244 -25.33 -44.66 30.26
N LEU A 245 -24.86 -44.92 29.02
CA LEU A 245 -23.42 -45.03 28.73
C LEU A 245 -22.66 -43.72 28.95
N LYS A 246 -23.23 -42.56 28.54
CA LYS A 246 -22.65 -41.24 28.81
C LYS A 246 -22.52 -40.99 30.31
N ASP A 247 -23.51 -41.38 31.11
CA ASP A 247 -23.51 -41.17 32.56
C ASP A 247 -22.65 -42.16 33.33
N ALA A 248 -22.50 -43.41 32.87
CA ALA A 248 -21.46 -44.31 33.36
C ALA A 248 -20.06 -43.72 33.11
N LYS A 249 -19.77 -43.27 31.87
CA LYS A 249 -18.50 -42.62 31.51
C LYS A 249 -18.26 -41.33 32.32
N GLN A 250 -19.30 -40.53 32.57
CA GLN A 250 -19.20 -39.35 33.44
C GLN A 250 -18.90 -39.72 34.90
N ARG A 251 -19.56 -40.73 35.47
CA ARG A 251 -19.32 -41.18 36.86
C ARG A 251 -17.88 -41.67 37.02
N ALA A 252 -17.41 -42.55 36.14
CA ALA A 252 -16.03 -43.02 36.13
C ALA A 252 -15.01 -41.86 35.98
N SER A 253 -15.27 -40.93 35.06
CA SER A 253 -14.43 -39.74 34.83
C SER A 253 -14.36 -38.80 36.06
N ARG A 254 -15.47 -38.68 36.82
CA ARG A 254 -15.50 -37.93 38.10
C ARG A 254 -14.73 -38.69 39.19
N GLN A 255 -14.94 -40.00 39.33
CA GLN A 255 -14.29 -40.85 40.32
C GLN A 255 -12.76 -40.87 40.21
N HIS A 256 -12.21 -41.00 38.99
CA HIS A 256 -10.77 -40.93 38.75
C HIS A 256 -10.24 -39.49 38.55
N GLY A 257 -11.08 -38.47 38.75
CA GLY A 257 -10.66 -37.06 38.72
C GLY A 257 -10.13 -36.56 37.38
N VAL A 258 -10.46 -37.22 36.25
CA VAL A 258 -9.89 -36.93 34.92
C VAL A 258 -10.07 -35.46 34.56
N LYS A 259 -11.28 -34.89 34.75
CA LYS A 259 -11.57 -33.48 34.43
C LYS A 259 -10.69 -32.48 35.19
N LYS A 260 -10.21 -32.81 36.40
CA LYS A 260 -9.25 -31.96 37.13
C LYS A 260 -7.86 -32.05 36.50
N GLN A 261 -7.42 -33.25 36.11
CA GLN A 261 -6.12 -33.44 35.47
C GLN A 261 -6.06 -32.79 34.08
N THR A 262 -7.13 -32.86 33.30
CA THR A 262 -7.23 -32.19 31.99
C THR A 262 -6.99 -30.69 32.15
N LYS A 263 -7.73 -30.03 33.06
CA LYS A 263 -7.51 -28.61 33.38
C LYS A 263 -6.05 -28.29 33.74
N THR A 264 -5.43 -29.05 34.65
CA THR A 264 -4.02 -28.81 35.01
C THR A 264 -3.04 -29.08 33.86
N TRP A 265 -3.42 -29.87 32.86
CA TRP A 265 -2.61 -30.05 31.64
C TRP A 265 -2.82 -28.89 30.65
N ASP A 266 -4.06 -28.42 30.49
CA ASP A 266 -4.39 -27.23 29.70
C ASP A 266 -3.70 -25.97 30.28
N GLU A 267 -3.77 -25.77 31.59
CA GLU A 267 -3.13 -24.67 32.35
C GLU A 267 -1.59 -24.72 32.29
N LEU A 268 -0.98 -25.91 32.22
CA LEU A 268 0.48 -26.05 32.03
C LEU A 268 0.87 -25.78 30.57
N ARG A 269 0.03 -26.19 29.62
CA ARG A 269 0.23 -25.95 28.20
C ARG A 269 0.16 -24.45 27.87
N GLU A 270 -0.83 -23.75 28.38
CA GLU A 270 -0.97 -22.28 28.23
C GLU A 270 0.27 -21.55 28.78
N LYS A 271 0.84 -22.03 29.90
CA LYS A 271 2.11 -21.51 30.43
C LYS A 271 3.31 -21.79 29.52
N VAL A 272 3.41 -22.98 28.91
CA VAL A 272 4.46 -23.26 27.91
C VAL A 272 4.33 -22.31 26.72
N GLU A 273 3.14 -22.22 26.13
CA GLU A 273 2.86 -21.36 24.97
C GLU A 273 3.11 -19.85 25.29
N THR A 274 2.87 -19.42 26.54
CA THR A 274 3.17 -18.05 27.03
C THR A 274 4.68 -17.81 27.22
N ILE A 275 5.42 -18.77 27.80
CA ILE A 275 6.88 -18.62 28.02
C ILE A 275 7.62 -18.71 26.68
N GLU A 276 7.15 -19.52 25.72
CA GLU A 276 7.69 -19.58 24.37
C GLU A 276 7.54 -18.22 23.64
N GLN A 277 6.38 -17.58 23.72
CA GLN A 277 6.17 -16.21 23.21
C GLN A 277 7.11 -15.19 23.89
N ALA A 278 7.26 -15.26 25.21
CA ALA A 278 8.19 -14.38 25.94
C ALA A 278 9.66 -14.58 25.54
N ILE A 279 10.06 -15.80 25.11
CA ILE A 279 11.39 -16.07 24.56
C ILE A 279 11.52 -15.50 23.14
N GLU A 280 10.48 -15.58 22.31
CA GLU A 280 10.47 -15.00 20.96
C GLU A 280 10.56 -13.47 20.99
N ASP A 281 9.75 -12.79 21.80
CA ASP A 281 9.80 -11.33 21.92
C ASP A 281 11.16 -10.87 22.52
N ASN A 282 11.72 -11.60 23.49
CA ASN A 282 13.03 -11.31 24.08
C ASN A 282 14.21 -11.58 23.12
N LEU A 283 14.08 -12.54 22.20
CA LEU A 283 15.04 -12.73 21.10
C LEU A 283 14.96 -11.58 20.09
N TRP A 284 13.75 -11.07 19.80
CA TRP A 284 13.58 -9.88 18.96
C TRP A 284 14.22 -8.65 19.58
N GLU A 285 14.03 -8.42 20.89
CA GLU A 285 14.74 -7.38 21.65
C GLU A 285 16.27 -7.50 21.50
N GLN A 286 16.84 -8.71 21.69
CA GLN A 286 18.28 -8.95 21.51
C GLN A 286 18.76 -8.55 20.11
N CYS A 287 18.06 -8.96 19.04
CA CYS A 287 18.41 -8.55 17.68
C CYS A 287 18.34 -7.03 17.50
N THR A 288 17.32 -6.34 18.02
CA THR A 288 17.24 -4.87 17.88
C THR A 288 18.33 -4.13 18.65
N LEU A 289 18.81 -4.66 19.77
CA LEU A 289 19.95 -4.10 20.52
C LEU A 289 21.28 -4.37 19.80
N GLU A 290 21.44 -5.56 19.21
CA GLU A 290 22.61 -5.92 18.39
C GLU A 290 22.68 -5.06 17.12
N ASP A 291 21.56 -4.83 16.43
CA ASP A 291 21.46 -3.90 15.29
C ASP A 291 21.82 -2.45 15.69
N GLN A 292 21.36 -1.97 16.85
CA GLN A 292 21.71 -0.64 17.35
C GLN A 292 23.21 -0.52 17.70
N ILE A 293 23.80 -1.54 18.35
CA ILE A 293 25.24 -1.59 18.62
C ILE A 293 26.02 -1.60 17.30
N HIS A 294 25.58 -2.36 16.30
CA HIS A 294 26.18 -2.36 14.97
C HIS A 294 26.07 -1.00 14.27
N GLN A 295 24.95 -0.28 14.40
CA GLN A 295 24.79 1.08 13.88
C GLN A 295 25.73 2.08 14.58
N LEU A 296 25.90 1.98 15.90
CA LEU A 296 26.88 2.79 16.62
C LEU A 296 28.32 2.51 16.19
N ASP A 297 28.70 1.24 16.04
CA ASP A 297 30.06 0.86 15.67
C ASP A 297 30.38 1.06 14.17
N GLN A 298 29.43 1.54 13.36
CA GLN A 298 29.74 2.07 12.03
C GLN A 298 30.71 3.26 12.11
N ILE A 299 31.65 3.30 11.16
CA ILE A 299 32.68 4.35 11.07
C ILE A 299 32.02 5.70 10.76
N ASN A 300 31.03 5.70 9.87
CA ASN A 300 30.29 6.86 9.38
C ASN A 300 28.80 6.80 9.83
N GLY A 301 28.54 6.56 11.12
CA GLY A 301 27.18 6.64 11.70
C GLY A 301 26.89 8.02 12.33
N ASP A 302 25.69 8.21 12.88
CA ASP A 302 25.14 9.49 13.37
C ASP A 302 26.09 10.35 14.25
N TYR A 303 26.97 9.72 15.03
CA TYR A 303 27.94 10.40 15.91
C TYR A 303 29.15 10.97 15.14
N TYR A 304 29.49 10.39 13.99
CA TYR A 304 30.48 10.91 13.06
C TYR A 304 29.93 12.13 12.32
N ASP A 305 28.68 12.07 11.85
CA ASP A 305 28.01 13.20 11.21
C ASP A 305 27.82 14.37 12.18
N GLN A 306 27.52 14.11 13.46
CA GLN A 306 27.55 15.13 14.53
C GLN A 306 28.94 15.77 14.69
N ALA A 307 30.02 14.99 14.66
CA ALA A 307 31.37 15.52 14.76
C ALA A 307 31.78 16.34 13.52
N ILE A 308 31.37 15.93 12.32
CA ILE A 308 31.51 16.70 11.08
C ILE A 308 30.71 18.01 11.17
N ALA A 309 29.46 17.99 11.66
CA ALA A 309 28.65 19.19 11.79
C ALA A 309 29.25 20.21 12.79
N ILE A 310 29.87 19.74 13.87
CA ILE A 310 30.65 20.58 14.79
C ILE A 310 31.87 21.19 14.07
N TYR A 311 32.63 20.39 13.31
CA TYR A 311 33.74 20.89 12.49
C TYR A 311 33.28 21.94 11.45
N GLN A 312 32.19 21.70 10.73
CA GLN A 312 31.60 22.66 9.79
C GLN A 312 31.23 23.97 10.48
N GLN A 313 30.57 23.90 11.64
CA GLN A 313 30.21 25.08 12.45
C GLN A 313 31.42 25.80 13.05
N PHE A 314 32.59 25.17 13.13
CA PHE A 314 33.85 25.86 13.44
C PHE A 314 34.42 26.52 12.18
N LEU A 315 34.54 25.77 11.07
CA LEU A 315 35.08 26.22 9.79
C LEU A 315 34.34 27.44 9.21
N ASP A 316 33.01 27.43 9.24
CA ASP A 316 32.15 28.52 8.75
C ASP A 316 32.32 29.84 9.54
N LYS A 317 32.89 29.78 10.75
CA LYS A 317 33.23 30.95 11.58
C LYS A 317 34.66 31.46 11.33
N GLN A 318 35.49 30.75 10.59
CA GLN A 318 36.88 31.12 10.33
C GLN A 318 37.04 31.84 8.99
N ASP A 319 37.97 32.79 8.95
CA ASP A 319 38.37 33.46 7.71
C ASP A 319 39.21 32.50 6.82
N PRO A 320 38.98 32.42 5.50
CA PRO A 320 39.80 31.58 4.61
C PRO A 320 41.30 31.90 4.62
N ASP A 321 41.71 33.12 4.99
CA ASP A 321 43.13 33.46 5.17
C ASP A 321 43.72 32.90 6.48
N VAL A 322 42.88 32.66 7.50
CA VAL A 322 43.25 31.94 8.73
C VAL A 322 43.34 30.43 8.48
N LEU A 323 42.42 29.86 7.70
CA LEU A 323 42.46 28.44 7.32
C LEU A 323 43.75 28.07 6.58
N ARG A 324 44.30 28.97 5.75
CA ARG A 324 45.63 28.78 5.16
C ARG A 324 46.74 28.64 6.21
N VAL A 325 46.72 29.39 7.31
CA VAL A 325 47.77 29.29 8.35
C VAL A 325 47.74 27.91 9.02
N TYR A 326 46.55 27.34 9.22
CA TYR A 326 46.40 25.96 9.70
C TYR A 326 46.88 24.92 8.66
N ALA A 327 46.63 25.14 7.36
CA ALA A 327 47.18 24.31 6.29
C ALA A 327 48.72 24.38 6.20
N GLU A 328 49.32 25.59 6.24
CA GLU A 328 50.77 25.80 6.25
C GLU A 328 51.48 25.16 7.47
N CYS A 329 50.76 24.98 8.58
CA CYS A 329 51.23 24.22 9.75
C CYS A 329 51.09 22.70 9.60
N THR A 330 50.33 22.21 8.63
CA THR A 330 50.03 20.79 8.39
C THR A 330 50.83 20.27 7.19
N LYS A 331 51.43 19.08 7.28
CA LYS A 331 52.31 18.54 6.23
C LYS A 331 51.56 17.85 5.08
N SER A 332 50.32 18.24 4.81
CA SER A 332 49.43 17.58 3.86
C SER A 332 49.20 18.47 2.62
N PRO A 333 49.67 18.08 1.42
CA PRO A 333 49.40 18.86 0.21
C PRO A 333 47.91 18.89 -0.15
N ARG A 334 47.09 17.99 0.41
CA ARG A 334 45.64 17.97 0.22
C ARG A 334 44.93 19.09 0.98
N ASP A 335 45.46 19.53 2.13
CA ASP A 335 44.91 20.67 2.86
C ASP A 335 45.16 21.98 2.11
N ASP A 336 46.35 22.15 1.53
CA ASP A 336 46.68 23.29 0.66
C ASP A 336 45.72 23.37 -0.55
N GLU A 337 45.45 22.24 -1.21
CA GLU A 337 44.49 22.15 -2.32
C GLU A 337 43.06 22.54 -1.92
N ILE A 338 42.58 22.06 -0.76
CA ILE A 338 41.22 22.35 -0.27
C ILE A 338 41.11 23.82 0.18
N CYS A 339 42.11 24.36 0.89
CA CYS A 339 42.15 25.76 1.30
C CYS A 339 42.27 26.72 0.10
N ALA A 340 43.04 26.37 -0.93
CA ALA A 340 43.07 27.12 -2.18
C ALA A 340 41.71 27.11 -2.90
N ARG A 341 41.01 25.97 -2.90
CA ARG A 341 39.65 25.84 -3.45
C ARG A 341 38.65 26.72 -2.68
N LEU A 342 38.68 26.70 -1.34
CA LEU A 342 37.84 27.52 -0.47
C LEU A 342 38.05 29.02 -0.70
N ARG A 343 39.30 29.49 -0.83
CA ARG A 343 39.59 30.90 -1.18
C ARG A 343 39.01 31.27 -2.54
N ASN A 344 39.17 30.41 -3.56
CA ASN A 344 38.62 30.68 -4.90
C ASN A 344 37.08 30.77 -4.89
N ILE A 345 36.39 29.85 -4.20
CA ILE A 345 34.93 29.88 -4.04
C ILE A 345 34.49 31.16 -3.33
N SER A 346 35.19 31.56 -2.26
CA SER A 346 34.90 32.80 -1.51
C SER A 346 35.03 34.04 -2.39
N LEU A 347 36.10 34.13 -3.18
CA LEU A 347 36.31 35.22 -4.15
C LEU A 347 35.22 35.25 -5.23
N ASP A 348 34.73 34.10 -5.70
CA ASP A 348 33.65 34.04 -6.69
C ASP A 348 32.27 34.39 -6.10
N ILE A 349 32.01 34.05 -4.83
CA ILE A 349 30.84 34.52 -4.09
C ILE A 349 30.85 36.05 -3.99
N ASP A 350 31.98 36.67 -3.60
CA ASP A 350 32.07 38.12 -3.48
C ASP A 350 32.05 38.83 -4.84
N ARG A 351 32.59 38.22 -5.90
CA ARG A 351 32.44 38.72 -7.28
C ARG A 351 30.98 38.74 -7.73
N GLU A 352 30.21 37.68 -7.52
CA GLU A 352 28.78 37.67 -7.88
C GLU A 352 27.95 38.62 -7.00
N ARG A 353 28.27 38.73 -5.70
CA ARG A 353 27.69 39.75 -4.80
C ARG A 353 27.92 41.17 -5.31
N GLU A 354 29.14 41.52 -5.72
CA GLU A 354 29.44 42.86 -6.24
C GLU A 354 28.74 43.11 -7.59
N GLN A 355 28.79 42.14 -8.50
CA GLN A 355 28.06 42.21 -9.77
C GLN A 355 26.55 42.38 -9.57
N ALA A 356 25.95 41.80 -8.52
CA ALA A 356 24.54 42.02 -8.20
C ALA A 356 24.25 43.44 -7.70
N LYS A 357 25.16 44.07 -6.93
CA LYS A 357 25.05 45.50 -6.58
C LYS A 357 25.09 46.36 -7.84
N ASP A 358 26.02 46.09 -8.75
CA ASP A 358 26.14 46.81 -10.02
C ASP A 358 24.89 46.61 -10.91
N ARG A 359 24.40 45.38 -11.06
CA ARG A 359 23.16 45.06 -11.79
C ARG A 359 21.95 45.77 -11.17
N PHE A 360 21.83 45.81 -9.85
CA PHE A 360 20.76 46.53 -9.16
C PHE A 360 20.85 48.05 -9.39
N LEU A 361 22.04 48.65 -9.27
CA LEU A 361 22.27 50.07 -9.55
C LEU A 361 21.99 50.42 -11.03
N GLN A 362 22.30 49.50 -11.95
CA GLN A 362 21.98 49.62 -13.37
C GLN A 362 20.46 49.58 -13.60
N ILE A 363 19.74 48.63 -13.01
CA ILE A 363 18.26 48.53 -13.11
C ILE A 363 17.61 49.82 -12.59
N VAL A 364 17.95 50.25 -11.38
CA VAL A 364 17.44 51.51 -10.79
C VAL A 364 17.81 52.74 -11.64
N GLY A 365 18.96 52.70 -12.33
CA GLY A 365 19.37 53.73 -13.28
C GLY A 365 18.53 53.76 -14.55
N LEU A 366 18.26 52.59 -15.15
CA LEU A 366 17.46 52.45 -16.37
C LEU A 366 15.98 52.74 -16.11
N GLU A 367 15.43 52.35 -14.96
CA GLU A 367 14.05 52.64 -14.57
C GLU A 367 13.81 54.16 -14.44
N LYS A 368 14.76 54.89 -13.84
CA LYS A 368 14.74 56.37 -13.76
C LYS A 368 14.87 57.05 -15.13
N TYR A 369 15.64 56.46 -16.05
CA TYR A 369 15.71 56.95 -17.43
C TYR A 369 14.37 56.70 -18.17
N ARG A 370 13.79 55.49 -18.02
CA ARG A 370 12.49 55.13 -18.58
C ARG A 370 11.35 56.01 -18.07
N SER A 371 11.32 56.37 -16.78
CA SER A 371 10.26 57.23 -16.23
C SER A 371 10.30 58.63 -16.82
N VAL A 372 11.50 59.23 -16.99
CA VAL A 372 11.66 60.55 -17.63
C VAL A 372 11.28 60.51 -19.11
N LEU A 373 11.67 59.46 -19.86
CA LEU A 373 11.21 59.27 -21.25
C LEU A 373 9.69 59.12 -21.33
N GLY A 374 9.07 58.39 -20.40
CA GLY A 374 7.63 58.22 -20.31
C GLY A 374 6.90 59.54 -20.06
N GLU A 375 7.38 60.34 -19.10
CA GLU A 375 6.82 61.65 -18.78
C GLU A 375 6.93 62.62 -19.97
N ILE A 376 8.10 62.71 -20.62
CA ILE A 376 8.29 63.54 -21.81
C ILE A 376 7.37 63.06 -22.95
N SER A 377 7.22 61.74 -23.14
CA SER A 377 6.30 61.18 -24.15
C SER A 377 4.82 61.48 -23.84
N GLN A 378 4.43 61.54 -22.56
CA GLN A 378 3.07 61.91 -22.16
C GLN A 378 2.81 63.41 -22.35
N ARG A 379 3.75 64.28 -21.94
CA ARG A 379 3.70 65.73 -22.17
C ARG A 379 3.63 66.06 -23.67
N LEU A 380 4.41 65.35 -24.49
CA LEU A 380 4.33 65.37 -25.96
C LEU A 380 2.93 65.02 -26.48
N GLN A 381 2.37 63.89 -26.04
CA GLN A 381 1.05 63.42 -26.49
C GLN A 381 -0.05 64.44 -26.16
N VAL A 382 -0.06 65.00 -24.96
CA VAL A 382 -1.01 66.06 -24.57
C VAL A 382 -0.86 67.30 -25.45
N HIS A 383 0.36 67.75 -25.72
CA HIS A 383 0.62 68.93 -26.56
C HIS A 383 0.18 68.73 -28.02
N VAL A 384 0.45 67.55 -28.60
CA VAL A 384 0.02 67.21 -29.97
C VAL A 384 -1.51 67.13 -30.07
N LEU A 385 -2.19 66.56 -29.05
CA LEU A 385 -3.66 66.53 -28.99
C LEU A 385 -4.31 67.90 -28.78
N GLN A 386 -3.58 68.87 -28.22
CA GLN A 386 -4.05 70.25 -27.98
C GLN A 386 -3.78 71.21 -29.15
N THR A 387 -2.98 70.80 -30.15
CA THR A 387 -2.54 71.70 -31.24
C THR A 387 -3.19 71.33 -32.57
N VAL A 388 -3.92 72.28 -33.17
CA VAL A 388 -4.74 72.04 -34.40
C VAL A 388 -3.91 72.07 -35.70
N ALA A 389 -2.59 72.31 -35.61
CA ALA A 389 -1.68 72.37 -36.76
C ALA A 389 -0.44 71.50 -36.55
N GLU A 390 0.13 70.97 -37.64
CA GLU A 390 1.32 70.11 -37.58
C GLU A 390 2.54 70.84 -37.00
N THR A 391 2.89 70.56 -35.75
CA THR A 391 4.09 71.14 -35.11
C THR A 391 5.36 70.58 -35.74
N ILE A 392 6.18 71.43 -36.33
CA ILE A 392 7.47 71.09 -36.93
C ILE A 392 8.59 71.56 -36.00
N LEU A 393 9.66 70.79 -35.87
CA LEU A 393 10.83 71.17 -35.09
C LEU A 393 11.81 72.01 -35.91
N ARG A 394 12.50 72.95 -35.26
CA ARG A 394 13.60 73.74 -35.87
C ARG A 394 14.66 72.79 -36.47
N PRO A 395 15.23 73.11 -37.64
CA PRO A 395 16.14 72.20 -38.35
C PRO A 395 17.43 71.92 -37.56
N ASP A 396 17.82 72.84 -36.68
CA ASP A 396 19.06 72.78 -35.88
C ASP A 396 18.91 71.96 -34.57
N PHE A 397 17.73 71.38 -34.30
CA PHE A 397 17.44 70.67 -33.06
C PHE A 397 17.84 69.18 -33.14
N ASP A 398 18.98 68.83 -32.55
CA ASP A 398 19.39 67.43 -32.39
C ASP A 398 18.70 66.75 -31.21
N LEU A 399 17.74 65.87 -31.52
CA LEU A 399 17.06 65.03 -30.53
C LEU A 399 17.99 64.01 -29.86
N ASP A 400 19.06 63.56 -30.52
CA ASP A 400 19.97 62.55 -29.96
C ASP A 400 20.84 63.15 -28.86
N SER A 401 21.30 64.40 -29.00
CA SER A 401 21.91 65.16 -27.90
C SER A 401 20.99 65.23 -26.66
N LEU A 402 19.72 65.58 -26.84
CA LEU A 402 18.74 65.67 -25.74
C LEU A 402 18.56 64.31 -25.03
N LEU A 403 18.39 63.22 -25.79
CA LEU A 403 18.25 61.88 -25.25
C LEU A 403 19.51 61.46 -24.47
N LEU A 404 20.68 61.81 -24.98
CA LEU A 404 21.98 61.48 -24.37
C LEU A 404 22.22 62.29 -23.08
N ASP A 405 21.79 63.54 -23.00
CA ASP A 405 21.88 64.37 -21.80
C ASP A 405 20.84 63.98 -20.73
N ILE A 406 19.63 63.56 -21.13
CA ILE A 406 18.67 62.91 -20.22
C ILE A 406 19.27 61.60 -19.68
N ARG A 407 19.91 60.78 -20.54
CA ARG A 407 20.58 59.53 -20.13
C ARG A 407 21.76 59.78 -19.19
N ARG A 408 22.49 60.88 -19.36
CA ARG A 408 23.53 61.38 -18.44
C ARG A 408 22.99 62.03 -17.16
N ARG A 409 21.66 62.13 -16.99
CA ARG A 409 20.96 62.81 -15.88
C ARG A 409 21.27 64.31 -15.75
N GLN A 410 21.70 64.96 -16.84
CA GLN A 410 22.05 66.39 -16.85
C GLN A 410 20.81 67.29 -17.02
N LEU A 411 19.69 66.73 -17.48
CA LEU A 411 18.40 67.42 -17.63
C LEU A 411 17.32 66.78 -16.75
N THR A 412 16.59 67.62 -16.01
CA THR A 412 15.31 67.25 -15.38
C THR A 412 14.21 67.09 -16.44
N PRO A 413 13.13 66.33 -16.17
CA PRO A 413 11.99 66.23 -17.10
C PRO A 413 11.42 67.60 -17.51
N ASP A 414 11.39 68.57 -16.59
CA ASP A 414 10.94 69.94 -16.88
C ASP A 414 11.89 70.72 -17.79
N ASN A 415 13.21 70.59 -17.60
CA ASN A 415 14.18 71.27 -18.44
C ASN A 415 14.25 70.63 -19.85
N ALA A 416 14.22 69.30 -19.92
CA ALA A 416 14.12 68.58 -21.20
C ALA A 416 12.83 68.90 -21.95
N TRP A 417 11.69 68.96 -21.24
CA TRP A 417 10.41 69.38 -21.82
C TRP A 417 10.42 70.84 -22.27
N ARG A 418 11.08 71.75 -21.54
CA ARG A 418 11.21 73.16 -21.93
C ARG A 418 12.00 73.29 -23.23
N LEU A 419 13.19 72.70 -23.31
CA LEU A 419 14.04 72.72 -24.52
C LEU A 419 13.31 72.12 -25.74
N LEU A 420 12.57 71.03 -25.54
CA LEU A 420 11.80 70.37 -26.59
C LEU A 420 10.57 71.18 -27.02
N ARG A 421 9.97 71.99 -26.13
CA ARG A 421 8.91 72.95 -26.48
C ARG A 421 9.47 74.17 -27.22
N GLU A 422 10.61 74.71 -26.79
CA GLU A 422 11.25 75.89 -27.38
C GLU A 422 11.77 75.65 -28.81
N SER A 423 11.93 74.38 -29.22
CA SER A 423 12.26 74.00 -30.59
C SER A 423 11.05 73.70 -31.49
N MET A 424 9.81 73.74 -30.98
CA MET A 424 8.59 73.54 -31.78
C MET A 424 8.06 74.84 -32.40
N VAL A 425 7.73 74.80 -33.69
CA VAL A 425 7.22 75.94 -34.46
C VAL A 425 5.90 75.57 -35.16
N SER A 426 4.97 76.52 -35.26
CA SER A 426 3.72 76.37 -36.00
C SER A 426 3.92 76.68 -37.50
N PRO A 427 3.33 75.90 -38.43
CA PRO A 427 3.46 76.16 -39.87
C PRO A 427 3.02 77.57 -40.27
N TRP A 428 1.99 78.10 -39.62
CA TRP A 428 1.39 79.40 -39.93
C TRP A 428 2.31 80.60 -39.61
N THR A 429 3.29 80.43 -38.73
CA THR A 429 4.33 81.45 -38.48
C THR A 429 5.49 81.39 -39.49
N ALA A 430 5.71 80.26 -40.15
CA ALA A 430 6.77 80.10 -41.15
C ALA A 430 6.38 80.58 -42.57
N PHE A 431 5.10 80.92 -42.78
CA PHE A 431 4.52 81.15 -44.11
C PHE A 431 4.05 82.61 -44.33
N ARG A 432 4.53 83.57 -43.54
CA ARG A 432 4.05 84.97 -43.56
C ARG A 432 5.06 86.01 -44.08
N GLU A 433 6.27 85.59 -44.45
CA GLU A 433 7.26 86.44 -45.11
C GLU A 433 7.58 85.84 -46.49
N ASN A 434 7.35 86.64 -47.55
CA ASN A 434 7.36 86.24 -48.98
C ASN A 434 6.15 85.32 -49.33
N VAL A 435 5.35 85.52 -50.39
CA VAL A 435 5.64 85.90 -51.79
C VAL A 435 4.48 86.73 -52.40
N PRO A 436 4.72 87.65 -53.37
CA PRO A 436 3.66 88.45 -54.01
C PRO A 436 3.11 87.93 -55.36
N ALA A 437 1.79 88.13 -55.54
CA ALA A 437 1.03 88.40 -56.79
C ALA A 437 0.87 87.37 -57.95
N ASN A 438 -0.37 87.33 -58.49
CA ASN A 438 -0.89 86.71 -59.74
C ASN A 438 -0.85 85.16 -59.84
N ARG A 439 -1.94 84.44 -60.18
CA ARG A 439 -2.76 84.41 -61.44
C ARG A 439 -1.93 83.94 -62.64
N THR A 440 -2.28 82.90 -63.41
CA THR A 440 -3.59 82.23 -63.74
C THR A 440 -3.48 80.69 -63.82
N ARG A 441 -4.44 79.90 -63.33
CA ARG A 441 -5.61 79.29 -64.05
C ARG A 441 -5.30 78.60 -65.41
N ILE A 442 -5.58 77.29 -65.48
CA ILE A 442 -6.21 76.51 -66.58
C ILE A 442 -6.67 75.13 -66.02
N GLU A 443 -7.41 74.30 -66.76
CA GLU A 443 -8.39 73.33 -66.21
C GLU A 443 -8.26 71.86 -66.71
N ARG A 444 -8.75 70.88 -65.90
CA ARG A 444 -9.33 69.55 -66.30
C ARG A 444 -8.38 68.45 -66.87
N PRO A 445 -8.79 67.17 -67.06
CA PRO A 445 -9.84 66.35 -66.37
C PRO A 445 -9.53 64.81 -66.15
N VAL A 446 -10.40 64.13 -65.36
CA VAL A 446 -10.94 62.73 -65.53
C VAL A 446 -10.09 61.45 -65.27
N ASN A 447 -10.79 60.47 -64.67
CA ASN A 447 -10.45 59.11 -64.18
C ASN A 447 -9.80 58.10 -65.17
N ARG A 448 -9.03 57.12 -64.64
CA ARG A 448 -9.37 55.66 -64.64
C ARG A 448 -8.41 54.79 -63.76
N VAL A 449 -8.59 53.46 -63.80
CA VAL A 449 -8.02 52.35 -62.96
C VAL A 449 -7.66 51.17 -63.90
N PRO A 450 -7.11 49.99 -63.50
CA PRO A 450 -6.18 49.56 -62.42
C PRO A 450 -4.90 48.85 -63.03
N THR A 451 -4.42 47.72 -62.44
CA THR A 451 -3.44 46.69 -62.96
C THR A 451 -1.93 47.02 -62.93
N ASP A 452 -0.96 46.09 -62.72
CA ASP A 452 -0.96 44.69 -62.19
C ASP A 452 0.49 44.15 -61.91
N VAL A 453 0.61 42.99 -61.19
CA VAL A 453 1.64 41.90 -61.34
C VAL A 453 3.12 42.23 -60.93
N GLU A 454 4.05 41.33 -60.49
CA GLU A 454 4.26 39.85 -60.53
C GLU A 454 5.02 39.32 -59.25
N ASP A 455 4.61 38.15 -58.72
CA ASP A 455 5.36 36.92 -58.29
C ASP A 455 6.62 36.93 -57.33
N ASP A 456 7.04 35.87 -56.59
CA ASP A 456 6.54 34.48 -56.47
C ASP A 456 6.89 33.71 -55.13
N TRP A 457 6.03 32.74 -54.75
CA TRP A 457 6.12 31.45 -53.96
C TRP A 457 7.36 31.01 -53.08
N ARG A 458 7.33 29.97 -52.18
CA ARG A 458 6.35 28.93 -51.73
C ARG A 458 6.72 28.25 -50.36
N TYR A 459 5.70 27.89 -49.55
CA TYR A 459 5.38 26.57 -48.87
C TYR A 459 6.50 25.69 -48.20
N SER A 460 6.27 24.75 -47.25
CA SER A 460 5.11 24.05 -46.62
C SER A 460 5.53 23.54 -45.20
N SER A 461 4.93 22.63 -44.40
CA SER A 461 3.70 21.80 -44.35
C SER A 461 3.40 21.37 -42.88
N ALA A 462 2.34 20.59 -42.58
CA ALA A 462 2.13 19.88 -41.30
C ALA A 462 1.18 18.65 -41.40
N ASN A 463 1.23 17.74 -40.40
CA ASN A 463 0.30 16.62 -40.07
C ASN A 463 0.22 15.37 -41.00
N GLY A 464 0.02 14.16 -40.41
CA GLY A 464 -0.56 13.01 -41.14
C GLY A 464 -0.19 11.53 -40.77
N LEU A 465 -0.69 11.00 -39.64
CA LEU A 465 -1.12 9.60 -39.33
C LEU A 465 -0.43 8.27 -39.85
N ARG A 466 -0.88 7.16 -39.24
CA ARG A 466 -0.48 5.72 -39.32
C ARG A 466 -1.25 4.93 -40.44
N PRO A 467 -0.97 3.65 -40.85
CA PRO A 467 -0.80 2.45 -39.97
C PRO A 467 0.08 1.27 -40.49
N LEU A 468 -0.20 0.05 -39.97
CA LEU A 468 0.30 -1.32 -40.19
C LEU A 468 0.71 -1.67 -41.64
N GLU A 469 1.55 -2.67 -41.95
CA GLU A 469 2.01 -3.87 -41.19
C GLU A 469 3.53 -4.14 -41.52
N ALA A 470 4.24 -5.27 -41.31
CA ALA A 470 3.90 -6.66 -40.96
C ALA A 470 5.02 -7.43 -40.20
N SER A 471 4.87 -8.76 -40.12
CA SER A 471 5.63 -9.74 -39.32
C SER A 471 6.85 -10.37 -39.99
N PHE A 472 7.81 -10.86 -39.18
CA PHE A 472 8.45 -12.17 -39.43
C PHE A 472 8.75 -12.91 -38.11
N GLN A 473 8.36 -14.18 -38.03
CA GLN A 473 8.78 -15.12 -36.98
C GLN A 473 9.82 -16.09 -37.56
N ALA A 474 10.83 -16.47 -36.77
CA ALA A 474 11.28 -17.87 -36.66
C ALA A 474 12.36 -18.05 -35.57
N ALA A 475 12.31 -19.23 -34.93
CA ALA A 475 13.40 -20.11 -34.48
C ALA A 475 14.88 -19.61 -34.50
N SER A 476 15.74 -20.02 -33.57
CA SER A 476 15.59 -20.94 -32.41
C SER A 476 16.85 -20.92 -31.53
N ASN A 477 16.75 -21.38 -30.28
CA ASN A 477 17.72 -22.34 -29.73
C ASN A 477 17.17 -23.01 -28.45
N PHE A 478 16.98 -24.33 -28.50
CA PHE A 478 16.68 -25.19 -27.34
C PHE A 478 17.91 -26.04 -27.01
N SER A 479 18.29 -26.11 -25.73
CA SER A 479 18.95 -27.28 -25.14
C SER A 479 18.92 -27.21 -23.60
N PRO A 480 19.08 -28.34 -22.90
CA PRO A 480 18.28 -28.58 -21.70
C PRO A 480 19.06 -28.39 -20.39
N VAL A 481 18.37 -27.87 -19.38
CA VAL A 481 18.81 -27.93 -17.97
C VAL A 481 17.62 -28.39 -17.14
N MET A 482 17.81 -29.41 -16.31
CA MET A 482 16.81 -29.84 -15.32
C MET A 482 16.46 -28.66 -14.40
N PRO A 483 15.18 -28.37 -14.11
CA PRO A 483 14.85 -27.41 -13.06
C PRO A 483 15.44 -27.93 -11.74
N ALA A 484 16.24 -27.08 -11.09
CA ALA A 484 16.75 -27.38 -9.75
C ALA A 484 15.59 -27.57 -8.76
N GLY A 485 15.85 -28.28 -7.65
CA GLY A 485 14.86 -28.52 -6.61
C GLY A 485 14.14 -27.25 -6.15
N PRO A 486 12.87 -27.35 -5.73
CA PRO A 486 12.01 -26.19 -5.46
C PRO A 486 12.69 -25.24 -4.46
N ARG A 487 12.82 -23.97 -4.86
CA ARG A 487 13.37 -22.94 -3.97
C ARG A 487 12.40 -22.75 -2.80
N VAL A 488 12.88 -23.08 -1.60
CA VAL A 488 12.18 -22.77 -0.35
C VAL A 488 12.09 -21.25 -0.20
N ASP A 489 10.92 -20.79 0.19
CA ASP A 489 10.62 -19.37 0.36
C ASP A 489 10.93 -18.88 1.79
N THR A 490 11.08 -17.57 1.98
CA THR A 490 11.26 -16.97 3.32
C THR A 490 10.07 -17.23 4.26
N THR A 491 8.91 -17.60 3.73
CA THR A 491 7.72 -18.02 4.51
C THR A 491 7.66 -19.51 4.83
N GLY A 492 8.65 -20.33 4.43
CA GLY A 492 8.68 -21.77 4.68
C GLY A 492 7.70 -22.62 3.84
N VAL A 493 6.78 -21.99 3.10
CA VAL A 493 5.74 -22.68 2.32
C VAL A 493 6.16 -22.91 0.88
N VAL A 494 6.22 -24.19 0.47
CA VAL A 494 6.45 -24.60 -0.93
C VAL A 494 5.10 -24.81 -1.61
N LEU A 495 4.75 -23.92 -2.55
CA LEU A 495 3.58 -24.09 -3.43
C LEU A 495 3.90 -25.08 -4.55
N LEU A 496 3.00 -26.03 -4.80
CA LEU A 496 3.10 -26.93 -5.96
C LEU A 496 2.59 -26.22 -7.23
N PRO A 497 3.13 -26.55 -8.42
CA PRO A 497 2.78 -25.87 -9.68
C PRO A 497 1.30 -26.07 -10.05
N ARG A 498 0.81 -25.28 -11.01
CA ARG A 498 -0.53 -25.47 -11.57
C ARG A 498 -0.66 -26.82 -12.26
N LEU A 499 -1.83 -27.44 -12.12
CA LEU A 499 -2.23 -28.56 -12.97
C LEU A 499 -2.52 -28.04 -14.37
N GLU A 500 -1.77 -28.55 -15.36
CA GLU A 500 -1.82 -28.13 -16.78
C GLU A 500 -3.03 -28.67 -17.55
N GLN A 501 -3.89 -29.46 -16.91
CA GLN A 501 -5.09 -30.04 -17.52
C GLN A 501 -6.34 -29.65 -16.73
N ASP A 502 -7.44 -29.39 -17.45
CA ASP A 502 -8.76 -29.18 -16.87
C ASP A 502 -9.32 -30.49 -16.28
N ALA A 503 -8.97 -30.77 -15.03
CA ALA A 503 -9.42 -31.93 -14.26
C ALA A 503 -10.92 -31.91 -13.88
N SER A 504 -11.76 -31.20 -14.65
CA SER A 504 -13.19 -31.00 -14.42
C SER A 504 -14.02 -32.28 -14.50
N ASN A 505 -13.54 -33.29 -15.23
CA ASN A 505 -14.20 -34.59 -15.44
C ASN A 505 -13.67 -35.73 -14.55
N GLN A 506 -12.74 -35.48 -13.62
CA GLN A 506 -12.34 -36.51 -12.66
C GLN A 506 -13.32 -36.59 -11.47
N PRO A 507 -13.58 -37.79 -10.91
CA PRO A 507 -14.32 -37.91 -9.65
C PRO A 507 -13.57 -37.19 -8.52
N ALA A 508 -14.27 -36.86 -7.43
CA ALA A 508 -13.80 -35.95 -6.37
C ALA A 508 -12.53 -36.44 -5.63
N SER A 509 -11.38 -36.24 -6.26
CA SER A 509 -10.05 -36.50 -5.75
C SER A 509 -9.52 -35.30 -4.95
N PHE A 510 -8.45 -35.56 -4.21
CA PHE A 510 -7.75 -34.59 -3.36
C PHE A 510 -6.27 -34.56 -3.76
N THR A 511 -5.70 -33.36 -3.86
CA THR A 511 -4.33 -33.12 -4.33
C THR A 511 -3.64 -32.13 -3.39
N THR A 512 -2.38 -32.39 -3.03
CA THR A 512 -1.55 -31.44 -2.24
C THR A 512 -1.34 -30.15 -3.03
N LEU A 513 -1.63 -29.02 -2.40
CA LEU A 513 -1.48 -27.66 -2.95
C LEU A 513 -0.21 -26.96 -2.44
N ALA A 514 0.15 -27.22 -1.19
CA ALA A 514 1.30 -26.61 -0.54
C ALA A 514 1.89 -27.57 0.50
N VAL A 515 3.22 -27.55 0.66
CA VAL A 515 3.92 -28.19 1.78
C VAL A 515 4.41 -27.09 2.70
N CYS A 516 4.10 -27.20 4.00
CA CYS A 516 4.45 -26.22 5.03
C CYS A 516 5.42 -26.84 6.04
N GLN A 517 6.31 -26.03 6.62
CA GLN A 517 7.27 -26.47 7.63
C GLN A 517 6.65 -26.50 9.04
N SER A 518 5.63 -25.67 9.30
CA SER A 518 4.90 -25.73 10.57
C SER A 518 3.40 -26.03 10.41
N LYS A 519 2.86 -26.60 11.49
CA LYS A 519 1.42 -26.83 11.67
C LYS A 519 0.64 -25.51 11.82
N ALA A 520 1.31 -24.39 12.06
CA ALA A 520 0.69 -23.07 12.13
C ALA A 520 0.44 -22.51 10.72
N GLU A 521 1.46 -22.52 9.85
CA GLU A 521 1.33 -22.19 8.42
C GLU A 521 0.21 -23.01 7.76
N ALA A 522 0.25 -24.35 7.90
CA ALA A 522 -0.72 -25.23 7.25
C ALA A 522 -2.18 -24.95 7.70
N LYS A 523 -2.38 -24.59 8.99
CA LYS A 523 -3.67 -24.11 9.49
C LYS A 523 -4.06 -22.75 8.90
N GLN A 524 -3.12 -21.82 8.78
CA GLN A 524 -3.36 -20.48 8.23
C GLN A 524 -3.74 -20.53 6.75
N VAL A 525 -3.10 -21.40 5.97
CA VAL A 525 -3.44 -21.70 4.58
C VAL A 525 -4.86 -22.28 4.47
N VAL A 526 -5.22 -23.28 5.30
CA VAL A 526 -6.59 -23.84 5.33
C VAL A 526 -7.63 -22.79 5.76
N ALA A 527 -7.32 -21.97 6.76
CA ALA A 527 -8.20 -20.89 7.23
C ALA A 527 -8.45 -19.82 6.14
N LEU A 528 -7.47 -19.56 5.27
CA LEU A 528 -7.59 -18.65 4.14
C LEU A 528 -8.48 -19.20 3.01
N LEU A 529 -8.49 -20.52 2.80
CA LEU A 529 -9.29 -21.18 1.77
C LEU A 529 -10.76 -21.37 2.17
N GLY A 530 -11.04 -21.44 3.47
CA GLY A 530 -12.38 -21.63 4.04
C GLY A 530 -13.45 -20.63 3.53
N PRO A 531 -13.21 -19.31 3.54
CA PRO A 531 -14.16 -18.30 3.05
C PRO A 531 -14.60 -18.46 1.59
N SER A 532 -13.83 -19.17 0.76
CA SER A 532 -14.16 -19.44 -0.65
C SER A 532 -14.94 -20.75 -0.84
N SER A 533 -15.34 -21.42 0.24
CA SER A 533 -15.97 -22.75 0.26
C SER A 533 -15.10 -23.85 -0.40
N ILE A 534 -13.78 -23.72 -0.33
CA ILE A 534 -12.84 -24.71 -0.87
C ILE A 534 -12.58 -25.77 0.20
N VAL A 535 -13.00 -27.01 -0.07
CA VAL A 535 -12.73 -28.15 0.83
C VAL A 535 -11.23 -28.41 0.86
N SER A 536 -10.63 -28.21 2.04
CA SER A 536 -9.20 -28.33 2.29
C SER A 536 -8.94 -28.89 3.69
N PHE A 537 -7.83 -29.61 3.85
CA PHE A 537 -7.39 -30.14 5.14
C PHE A 537 -5.86 -30.23 5.22
N VAL A 538 -5.33 -30.28 6.44
CA VAL A 538 -3.91 -30.55 6.68
C VAL A 538 -3.71 -32.06 6.81
N HIS A 539 -2.94 -32.65 5.91
CA HIS A 539 -2.34 -33.96 6.09
C HIS A 539 -0.98 -33.81 6.79
N THR A 540 -0.48 -34.87 7.41
CA THR A 540 0.84 -34.87 8.04
C THR A 540 1.49 -36.19 7.72
N HIS A 541 2.51 -36.16 6.87
CA HIS A 541 3.23 -37.36 6.52
C HIS A 541 4.10 -37.80 7.71
N PRO A 542 4.01 -39.06 8.18
CA PRO A 542 4.98 -39.60 9.10
C PRO A 542 6.30 -39.77 8.33
N THR A 543 7.22 -38.82 8.51
CA THR A 543 8.57 -38.86 7.93
C THR A 543 9.24 -40.17 8.32
N LYS A 544 9.42 -41.07 7.34
CA LYS A 544 10.17 -42.32 7.55
C LYS A 544 11.60 -41.94 7.86
N LEU A 545 12.14 -42.41 8.98
CA LEU A 545 13.54 -42.16 9.33
C LEU A 545 14.44 -42.66 8.20
N SER A 546 15.24 -41.77 7.63
CA SER A 546 16.36 -42.16 6.78
C SER A 546 17.39 -42.86 7.66
N ALA A 547 17.66 -44.14 7.39
CA ALA A 547 18.44 -45.02 8.26
C ALA A 547 19.96 -44.73 8.29
N GLN A 548 20.38 -43.50 7.98
CA GLN A 548 21.77 -43.08 7.83
C GLN A 548 22.10 -41.74 8.51
N THR A 549 21.12 -41.04 9.11
CA THR A 549 21.35 -39.77 9.84
C THR A 549 20.39 -39.65 11.03
N ASP A 550 20.92 -39.52 12.25
CA ASP A 550 20.12 -39.34 13.48
C ASP A 550 19.47 -37.93 13.60
N THR A 551 19.62 -37.08 12.59
CA THR A 551 18.90 -35.81 12.48
C THR A 551 17.40 -36.06 12.32
N ILE A 552 16.62 -35.78 13.37
CA ILE A 552 15.16 -35.76 13.31
C ILE A 552 14.74 -34.64 12.35
N LEU A 553 14.37 -35.00 11.12
CA LEU A 553 13.78 -34.07 10.17
C LEU A 553 12.43 -33.54 10.70
N PRO A 554 12.12 -32.24 10.52
CA PRO A 554 10.83 -31.69 10.91
C PRO A 554 9.69 -32.42 10.18
N ALA A 555 8.53 -32.52 10.83
CA ALA A 555 7.35 -33.12 10.22
C ALA A 555 6.78 -32.19 9.15
N GLU A 556 6.67 -32.66 7.92
CA GLU A 556 6.10 -31.89 6.80
C GLU A 556 4.57 -31.88 6.87
N PHE A 557 3.98 -30.71 6.63
CA PHE A 557 2.53 -30.48 6.69
C PHE A 557 1.96 -30.14 5.31
N ASP A 558 1.43 -31.16 4.65
CA ASP A 558 0.72 -31.05 3.37
C ASP A 558 -0.65 -30.38 3.57
N VAL A 559 -0.89 -29.28 2.84
CA VAL A 559 -2.24 -28.73 2.68
C VAL A 559 -2.86 -29.32 1.43
N VAL A 560 -3.87 -30.14 1.62
CA VAL A 560 -4.54 -30.91 0.56
C VAL A 560 -5.89 -30.27 0.25
N VAL A 561 -6.21 -30.12 -1.04
CA VAL A 561 -7.46 -29.50 -1.53
C VAL A 561 -8.17 -30.39 -2.53
N GLN A 562 -9.49 -30.20 -2.70
CA GLN A 562 -10.26 -30.87 -3.75
C GLN A 562 -9.73 -30.48 -5.15
N THR A 563 -9.38 -31.47 -5.97
CA THR A 563 -8.68 -31.27 -7.26
C THR A 563 -9.43 -30.34 -8.21
N SER A 564 -10.77 -30.43 -8.25
CA SER A 564 -11.63 -29.57 -9.09
C SER A 564 -11.57 -28.07 -8.74
N ARG A 565 -11.08 -27.69 -7.56
CA ARG A 565 -10.86 -26.27 -7.16
C ARG A 565 -9.38 -25.94 -6.90
N TYR A 566 -8.45 -26.83 -7.28
CA TYR A 566 -7.01 -26.64 -7.12
C TYR A 566 -6.50 -25.33 -7.73
N ASN A 567 -6.85 -25.08 -9.00
CA ASN A 567 -6.44 -23.88 -9.73
C ASN A 567 -7.09 -22.58 -9.21
N GLU A 568 -8.12 -22.67 -8.37
CA GLU A 568 -8.72 -21.53 -7.65
C GLU A 568 -8.00 -21.29 -6.31
N ALA A 569 -7.77 -22.35 -5.54
CA ALA A 569 -7.00 -22.31 -4.30
C ALA A 569 -5.58 -21.77 -4.52
N HIS A 570 -4.91 -22.24 -5.59
CA HIS A 570 -3.60 -21.73 -6.02
C HIS A 570 -3.64 -20.24 -6.41
N LYS A 571 -4.72 -19.75 -7.04
CA LYS A 571 -4.87 -18.31 -7.35
C LYS A 571 -5.02 -17.49 -6.06
N LEU A 572 -5.81 -17.97 -5.10
CA LEU A 572 -6.00 -17.29 -3.80
C LEU A 572 -4.70 -17.21 -3.01
N LEU A 573 -3.92 -18.30 -2.93
CA LEU A 573 -2.64 -18.30 -2.22
C LEU A 573 -1.59 -17.40 -2.90
N VAL A 574 -1.47 -17.43 -4.23
CA VAL A 574 -0.58 -16.52 -4.96
C VAL A 574 -1.00 -15.06 -4.75
N HIS A 575 -2.30 -14.75 -4.79
CA HIS A 575 -2.78 -13.39 -4.56
C HIS A 575 -2.55 -12.92 -3.11
N HIS A 576 -2.75 -13.78 -2.12
CA HIS A 576 -2.44 -13.49 -0.72
C HIS A 576 -0.94 -13.30 -0.49
N ARG A 577 -0.11 -14.14 -1.11
CA ARG A 577 1.35 -14.04 -1.05
C ARG A 577 1.85 -12.72 -1.65
N ILE A 578 1.37 -12.33 -2.83
CA ILE A 578 1.61 -10.99 -3.41
C ILE A 578 1.11 -9.87 -2.47
N ALA A 579 0.02 -10.08 -1.74
CA ALA A 579 -0.50 -9.13 -0.76
C ALA A 579 0.30 -9.07 0.56
N LEU A 580 1.16 -10.07 0.86
CA LEU A 580 2.16 -10.05 1.94
C LEU A 580 3.52 -9.50 1.46
N GLU A 581 3.92 -9.81 0.23
CA GLU A 581 5.14 -9.31 -0.42
C GLU A 581 5.07 -7.80 -0.70
N ARG A 582 3.87 -7.22 -0.84
CA ARG A 582 3.71 -5.75 -0.92
C ARG A 582 4.19 -5.03 0.33
N GLU A 583 4.73 -3.83 0.13
CA GLU A 583 4.98 -2.83 1.18
C GLU A 583 3.67 -2.43 1.89
N TRP A 584 3.79 -1.98 3.14
CA TRP A 584 2.65 -1.45 3.91
C TRP A 584 3.07 -0.32 4.85
N THR A 585 2.18 0.65 5.05
CA THR A 585 2.34 1.71 6.05
C THR A 585 1.77 1.26 7.39
N CYS A 586 2.52 1.48 8.48
CA CYS A 586 2.03 1.16 9.81
C CYS A 586 0.89 2.11 10.23
N GLY A 587 -0.29 1.58 10.53
CA GLY A 587 -1.41 2.39 11.03
C GLY A 587 -1.11 3.12 12.36
N THR A 588 -0.16 2.62 13.15
CA THR A 588 0.17 3.16 14.48
C THR A 588 1.21 4.28 14.42
N CYS A 589 2.28 4.12 13.63
CA CYS A 589 3.42 5.06 13.61
C CYS A 589 3.80 5.58 12.20
N GLN A 590 2.98 5.28 11.19
CA GLN A 590 3.07 5.76 9.79
C GLN A 590 4.34 5.39 9.02
N SER A 591 5.30 4.68 9.62
CA SER A 591 6.48 4.17 8.90
C SER A 591 6.07 3.23 7.76
N GLU A 592 6.63 3.45 6.58
CA GLU A 592 6.64 2.47 5.50
C GLU A 592 7.50 1.26 5.89
N ILE A 593 7.06 0.07 5.48
CA ILE A 593 7.65 -1.21 5.85
C ILE A 593 7.84 -2.01 4.56
N ALA A 594 9.10 -2.40 4.32
CA ALA A 594 9.51 -3.19 3.18
C ALA A 594 8.89 -4.60 3.17
N GLN A 595 9.10 -5.30 2.06
CA GLN A 595 8.49 -6.60 1.76
C GLN A 595 8.70 -7.64 2.86
N GLY A 596 7.70 -8.50 3.09
CA GLY A 596 7.81 -9.69 3.96
C GLY A 596 7.61 -9.47 5.47
N HIS A 597 7.78 -8.26 6.03
CA HIS A 597 7.65 -8.06 7.47
C HIS A 597 6.18 -8.08 7.96
N GLY A 598 5.88 -9.00 8.89
CA GLY A 598 4.54 -9.17 9.50
C GLY A 598 4.28 -8.33 10.76
N ARG A 599 5.31 -7.72 11.36
CA ARG A 599 5.24 -6.70 12.42
C ARG A 599 5.98 -5.44 11.95
N CYS A 600 5.61 -4.28 12.47
CA CYS A 600 6.30 -3.01 12.21
C CYS A 600 7.62 -2.93 12.97
N TRP A 601 8.73 -2.72 12.27
CA TRP A 601 10.07 -2.55 12.85
C TRP A 601 10.14 -1.43 13.91
N ARG A 602 9.35 -0.36 13.74
CA ARG A 602 9.39 0.85 14.58
C ARG A 602 8.46 0.81 15.80
N CYS A 603 7.50 -0.11 15.88
CA CYS A 603 6.52 -0.12 16.99
C CYS A 603 5.88 -1.49 17.31
N GLY A 604 6.40 -2.60 16.77
CA GLY A 604 5.89 -3.97 17.01
C GLY A 604 4.49 -4.27 16.44
N SER A 605 3.69 -3.27 16.10
CA SER A 605 2.30 -3.42 15.63
C SER A 605 2.21 -4.38 14.45
N HIS A 606 1.30 -5.35 14.52
CA HIS A 606 1.09 -6.32 13.45
C HIS A 606 0.58 -5.69 12.15
N ARG A 607 0.92 -6.32 11.03
CA ARG A 607 0.34 -6.03 9.71
C ARG A 607 -1.19 -6.22 9.76
N PRO A 608 -2.00 -5.26 9.27
CA PRO A 608 -3.45 -5.44 9.22
C PRO A 608 -3.78 -6.63 8.30
N THR A 609 -4.40 -7.66 8.87
CA THR A 609 -4.69 -8.95 8.21
C THR A 609 -5.81 -8.90 7.17
N SER A 610 -6.36 -7.71 6.91
CA SER A 610 -7.34 -7.45 5.87
C SER A 610 -6.99 -6.17 5.12
N PRO A 611 -7.09 -6.12 3.79
CA PRO A 611 -6.88 -4.88 3.04
C PRO A 611 -7.91 -3.82 3.46
N PRO A 612 -7.54 -2.53 3.46
CA PRO A 612 -8.45 -1.46 3.86
C PRO A 612 -9.69 -1.47 2.97
N LYS A 613 -10.87 -1.64 3.59
CA LYS A 613 -12.16 -1.54 2.87
C LYS A 613 -12.26 -0.14 2.27
N SER A 614 -12.33 -0.05 0.95
CA SER A 614 -12.37 1.20 0.20
C SER A 614 -13.74 1.89 0.35
N THR A 615 -13.96 2.52 1.51
CA THR A 615 -15.17 3.29 1.82
C THR A 615 -15.18 4.63 1.07
N SER A 616 -15.39 4.56 -0.25
CA SER A 616 -15.68 5.72 -1.09
C SER A 616 -17.10 6.22 -0.81
N SER A 617 -17.24 7.08 0.19
CA SER A 617 -18.48 7.77 0.56
C SER A 617 -18.27 9.28 0.57
N TYR A 618 -17.86 9.82 -0.58
CA TYR A 618 -17.61 11.25 -0.79
C TYR A 618 -18.91 12.05 -0.64
N ARG A 619 -19.19 12.56 0.58
CA ARG A 619 -20.31 13.46 0.86
C ARG A 619 -19.90 14.91 0.59
N PRO A 620 -20.55 15.63 -0.34
CA PRO A 620 -20.25 17.04 -0.56
C PRO A 620 -20.72 17.89 0.63
N SER A 621 -19.92 18.87 1.01
CA SER A 621 -20.16 19.78 2.14
C SER A 621 -21.15 20.89 1.78
N SER A 622 -22.42 20.73 2.14
CA SER A 622 -23.41 21.80 2.02
C SER A 622 -23.18 22.88 3.07
N SER A 623 -22.60 24.02 2.67
CA SER A 623 -22.52 25.20 3.53
C SER A 623 -23.92 25.76 3.81
N ARG A 624 -24.21 26.06 5.09
CA ARG A 624 -25.33 26.91 5.48
C ARG A 624 -24.83 27.98 6.43
N HIS A 625 -24.97 29.24 6.04
CA HIS A 625 -24.98 30.32 7.01
C HIS A 625 -26.20 30.15 7.93
N SER A 626 -26.01 30.36 9.23
CA SER A 626 -27.07 30.76 10.15
C SER A 626 -26.66 32.08 10.80
N ASN A 627 -27.58 33.04 10.81
CA ASN A 627 -27.33 34.38 11.32
C ASN A 627 -27.54 34.46 12.84
N ARG A 628 -27.03 35.53 13.45
CA ARG A 628 -27.34 35.93 14.83
C ARG A 628 -28.84 35.92 15.11
N ALA A 629 -29.21 35.48 16.31
CA ALA A 629 -30.31 36.06 17.07
C ALA A 629 -29.88 36.23 18.54
N ARG A 630 -30.11 37.41 19.11
CA ARG A 630 -30.21 37.62 20.57
C ARG A 630 -31.69 37.56 20.92
N THR A 631 -32.05 37.00 22.07
CA THR A 631 -32.72 37.69 23.21
C THR A 631 -33.16 36.68 24.26
N ASN A 632 -33.16 37.14 25.52
CA ASN A 632 -33.62 36.46 26.73
C ASN A 632 -32.85 35.17 27.09
#